data_AF-A0A3B8U9Q7-F1
#
_entry.id   AF-A0A3B8U9Q7-F1
#
_cell.length_a   1.000
_cell.length_b   1.000
_cell.length_c   1.000
_cell.angle_alpha   90.00
_cell.angle_beta   90.00
_cell.angle_gamma   90.00
#
_symmetry.space_group_name_H-M   'P 1'
#
loop_
_entity.id
_entity.type
_entity.pdbx_description
1 polymer ?
#
loop_
_entity_poly.entity_id
_entity_poly.type
_entity_poly.pdbx_seq_one_letter_code
_entity_poly.pdbx_strand_id
1 'polypeptide(L)'
;MSVIDIIQAPTQIVDVIIMTGPKGDDGTNGKTVLNGTTDPTSLVGVDGDFYINTSTNFIFGPKASGSWPAGVSLVGPTGTVDYYIAFTNALIFG
;
A
#
# COMPACT_ATOMS: atom_id res chain seq x y z
N MET A 1 -4.98 -71.38 29.64
CA MET A 1 -6.19 -70.58 29.35
C MET A 1 -5.74 -69.43 28.48
N SER A 2 -6.15 -69.45 27.22
CA SER A 2 -5.88 -68.41 26.22
C SER A 2 -6.68 -67.16 26.58
N VAL A 3 -6.05 -66.00 26.58
CA VAL A 3 -6.63 -64.73 26.12
C VAL A 3 -5.47 -63.87 25.56
N ILE A 4 -5.07 -64.19 24.34
CA ILE A 4 -4.68 -63.14 23.39
C ILE A 4 -5.98 -62.40 23.10
N ASP A 5 -6.08 -61.15 23.56
CA ASP A 5 -6.97 -60.10 23.07
C ASP A 5 -6.59 -58.84 23.90
N ILE A 6 -6.37 -57.61 23.44
CA ILE A 6 -6.59 -56.89 22.19
C ILE A 6 -5.97 -55.48 22.48
N ILE A 7 -5.11 -54.94 21.61
CA ILE A 7 -4.89 -53.48 21.39
C ILE A 7 -4.14 -52.70 22.51
N GLN A 8 -2.83 -52.45 22.42
CA GLN A 8 -2.21 -51.23 21.83
C GLN A 8 -2.98 -49.92 22.04
N ALA A 9 -2.57 -49.08 23.00
CA ALA A 9 -2.64 -47.63 22.78
C ALA A 9 -1.46 -46.95 23.49
N PRO A 10 -0.66 -46.12 22.80
CA PRO A 10 0.27 -45.24 23.50
C PRO A 10 -0.56 -44.39 24.47
N THR A 11 -0.07 -44.22 25.69
CA THR A 11 -0.59 -43.21 26.62
C THR A 11 -0.79 -41.94 25.82
N GLN A 12 -2.05 -41.54 25.64
CA GLN A 12 -2.35 -40.40 24.80
C GLN A 12 -1.47 -39.25 25.27
N ILE A 13 -0.69 -38.72 24.34
CA ILE A 13 -0.10 -37.40 24.47
C ILE A 13 -1.27 -36.57 24.99
N VAL A 14 -1.20 -36.12 26.25
CA VAL A 14 -2.15 -35.17 26.80
C VAL A 14 -2.17 -34.09 25.76
N ASP A 15 -3.26 -34.01 24.98
CA ASP A 15 -3.32 -33.23 23.75
C ASP A 15 -2.61 -31.94 24.08
N VAL A 16 -1.46 -31.69 23.45
CA VAL A 16 -0.86 -30.37 23.56
C VAL A 16 -1.98 -29.49 23.05
N ILE A 17 -2.66 -28.82 23.98
CA ILE A 17 -3.83 -28.03 23.66
C ILE A 17 -3.26 -26.86 22.86
N ILE A 18 -3.14 -27.04 21.54
CA ILE A 18 -2.90 -25.98 20.59
C ILE A 18 -4.23 -25.25 20.50
N MET A 19 -4.63 -24.59 21.58
CA MET A 19 -5.67 -23.58 21.55
C MET A 19 -5.03 -22.36 20.91
N THR A 20 -5.11 -22.30 19.58
CA THR A 20 -4.95 -21.03 18.89
C THR A 20 -6.05 -20.11 19.41
N GLY A 21 -5.67 -18.96 19.96
CA GLY A 21 -6.63 -17.95 20.42
C GLY A 21 -7.62 -17.55 19.32
N PRO A 22 -8.76 -16.95 19.68
CA PRO A 22 -9.74 -16.52 18.68
C PRO A 22 -9.07 -15.62 17.65
N LYS A 23 -9.48 -15.77 16.38
CA LYS A 23 -9.11 -14.81 15.32
C LYS A 23 -9.47 -13.41 15.83
N GLY A 24 -8.54 -12.47 15.71
CA GLY A 24 -8.83 -11.06 16.00
C GLY A 24 -9.92 -10.52 15.06
N ASP A 25 -10.59 -9.46 15.50
CA ASP A 25 -11.59 -8.77 14.69
C ASP A 25 -10.98 -8.31 13.35
N ASP A 26 -11.81 -8.26 12.32
CA ASP A 26 -11.40 -7.70 11.04
C ASP A 26 -11.12 -6.20 11.21
N GLY A 27 -10.07 -5.71 10.53
CA GLY A 27 -9.76 -4.29 10.48
C GLY A 27 -10.89 -3.48 9.85
N THR A 28 -11.02 -2.21 10.24
CA THR A 28 -11.99 -1.31 9.61
C THR A 28 -11.66 -1.09 8.14
N ASN A 29 -12.68 -0.78 7.33
CA ASN A 29 -12.46 -0.44 5.92
C ASN A 29 -11.49 0.74 5.81
N GLY A 30 -10.42 0.54 5.02
CA GLY A 30 -9.50 1.61 4.64
C GLY A 30 -10.21 2.71 3.86
N LYS A 31 -9.57 3.88 3.77
CA LYS A 31 -10.03 4.97 2.90
C LYS A 31 -9.62 4.71 1.45
N THR A 32 -10.40 5.22 0.51
CA THR A 32 -10.20 4.94 -0.91
C THR A 32 -9.29 6.00 -1.54
N VAL A 33 -8.52 5.62 -2.55
CA VAL A 33 -7.89 6.56 -3.50
C VAL A 33 -8.69 6.50 -4.79
N LEU A 34 -9.40 7.58 -5.08
CA LEU A 34 -10.20 7.77 -6.28
C LEU A 34 -9.37 8.42 -7.39
N ASN A 35 -9.86 8.40 -8.64
CA ASN A 35 -9.21 9.09 -9.74
C ASN A 35 -10.20 9.58 -10.80
N GLY A 36 -9.78 10.56 -11.58
CA GLY A 36 -10.50 11.04 -12.77
C GLY A 36 -9.72 12.12 -13.51
N THR A 37 -10.30 12.65 -14.58
CA THR A 37 -9.61 13.58 -15.50
C THR A 37 -9.80 15.06 -15.15
N THR A 38 -10.62 15.36 -14.15
CA THR A 38 -10.87 16.71 -13.62
C THR A 38 -10.73 16.72 -12.11
N ASP A 39 -10.58 17.90 -11.53
CA ASP A 39 -10.53 18.08 -10.08
C ASP A 39 -11.84 17.57 -9.44
N PRO A 40 -11.77 16.97 -8.25
CA PRO A 40 -12.93 16.36 -7.63
C PRO A 40 -13.89 17.42 -7.12
N THR A 41 -15.19 17.20 -7.33
CA THR A 41 -16.24 18.03 -6.73
C THR A 41 -16.60 17.50 -5.33
N SER A 42 -17.35 18.29 -4.55
CA SER A 42 -17.86 17.86 -3.23
C SER A 42 -18.77 16.63 -3.29
N LEU A 43 -19.33 16.31 -4.47
CA LEU A 43 -20.17 15.12 -4.69
C LEU A 43 -19.34 13.83 -4.87
N VAL A 44 -18.04 13.93 -5.13
CA VAL A 44 -17.16 12.78 -5.34
C VAL A 44 -16.52 12.36 -4.02
N GLY A 45 -16.60 11.05 -3.71
CA GLY A 45 -15.99 10.43 -2.53
C GLY A 45 -16.61 10.83 -1.19
N VAL A 46 -16.11 10.21 -0.13
CA VAL A 46 -16.51 10.50 1.26
C VAL A 46 -15.34 11.03 2.07
N ASP A 47 -15.61 11.56 3.26
CA ASP A 47 -14.58 12.12 4.13
C ASP A 47 -13.52 11.05 4.48
N GLY A 48 -12.25 11.45 4.35
CA GLY A 48 -11.07 10.61 4.49
C GLY A 48 -10.52 10.03 3.19
N ASP A 49 -11.27 10.09 2.07
CA ASP A 49 -10.76 9.64 0.78
C ASP A 49 -9.67 10.57 0.23
N PHE A 50 -8.84 10.03 -0.65
CA PHE A 50 -7.93 10.77 -1.51
C PHE A 50 -8.40 10.69 -2.96
N TYR A 51 -7.99 11.64 -3.80
CA TYR A 51 -8.34 11.66 -5.22
C TYR A 51 -7.16 12.12 -6.07
N ILE A 52 -6.93 11.49 -7.22
CA ILE A 52 -5.91 11.90 -8.20
C ILE A 52 -6.58 12.42 -9.47
N ASN A 53 -6.31 13.68 -9.83
CA ASN A 53 -6.58 14.16 -11.17
C ASN A 53 -5.47 13.69 -12.11
N THR A 54 -5.76 12.75 -13.00
CA THR A 54 -4.77 12.13 -13.90
C THR A 54 -4.39 13.03 -15.08
N SER A 55 -5.15 14.10 -15.36
CA SER A 55 -4.82 15.06 -16.41
C SER A 55 -3.79 16.07 -15.93
N THR A 56 -3.91 16.53 -14.69
CA THR A 56 -3.00 17.52 -14.09
C THR A 56 -1.92 16.88 -13.24
N ASN A 57 -2.09 15.61 -12.88
CA ASN A 57 -1.27 14.86 -11.91
C ASN A 57 -1.28 15.48 -10.51
N PHE A 58 -2.41 16.06 -10.10
CA PHE A 58 -2.60 16.58 -8.75
C PHE A 58 -3.26 15.53 -7.87
N ILE A 59 -2.82 15.44 -6.61
CA ILE A 59 -3.48 14.68 -5.55
C ILE A 59 -4.24 15.62 -4.62
N PHE A 60 -5.46 15.24 -4.26
CA PHE A 60 -6.34 15.94 -3.34
C PHE A 60 -6.60 15.01 -2.16
N GLY A 61 -6.58 15.54 -0.94
CA GLY A 61 -7.06 14.82 0.24
C GLY A 61 -6.21 14.98 1.50
N PRO A 62 -6.65 14.38 2.62
CA PRO A 62 -7.92 13.66 2.74
C PRO A 62 -9.13 14.60 2.63
N LYS A 63 -10.22 14.16 2.02
CA LYS A 63 -11.49 14.92 2.02
C LYS A 63 -11.96 15.13 3.46
N ALA A 64 -12.44 16.33 3.78
CA ALA A 64 -12.93 16.63 5.12
C ALA A 64 -14.12 17.57 5.06
N SER A 65 -15.13 17.29 5.88
CA SER A 65 -16.35 18.10 5.98
C SER A 65 -17.01 18.30 4.62
N GLY A 66 -17.04 17.26 3.79
CA GLY A 66 -17.62 17.29 2.45
C GLY A 66 -16.81 18.05 1.40
N SER A 67 -15.63 18.57 1.74
CA SER A 67 -14.81 19.41 0.87
C SER A 67 -13.42 18.82 0.62
N TRP A 68 -12.90 19.07 -0.59
CA TRP A 68 -11.54 18.69 -0.96
C TRP A 68 -10.57 19.84 -0.63
N PRO A 69 -9.44 19.56 0.07
CA PRO A 69 -8.38 20.55 0.23
C PRO A 69 -7.72 20.86 -1.13
N ALA A 70 -6.93 21.93 -1.18
CA ALA A 70 -6.17 22.28 -2.38
C ALA A 70 -5.27 21.11 -2.81
N GLY A 71 -5.25 20.83 -4.11
CA GLY A 71 -4.44 19.75 -4.65
C GLY A 71 -2.94 20.06 -4.59
N VAL A 72 -2.14 19.00 -4.52
CA VAL A 72 -0.67 19.05 -4.58
C VAL A 72 -0.21 18.34 -5.84
N SER A 73 0.72 18.95 -6.59
CA SER A 73 1.31 18.31 -7.77
C SER A 73 2.12 17.07 -7.37
N LEU A 74 1.90 15.96 -8.06
CA LEU A 74 2.72 14.75 -7.98
C LEU A 74 3.94 14.81 -8.92
N VAL A 75 3.95 15.78 -9.84
CA VAL A 75 5.07 15.97 -10.77
C VAL A 75 6.17 16.76 -10.06
N GLY A 76 7.33 16.12 -9.94
CA GLY A 76 8.56 16.76 -9.44
C GLY A 76 9.24 17.64 -10.49
N PRO A 77 10.28 18.39 -10.09
CA PRO A 77 11.08 19.15 -11.04
C PRO A 77 11.73 18.23 -12.09
N THR A 78 11.93 18.75 -13.29
CA THR A 78 12.69 18.05 -14.34
C THR A 78 14.11 17.75 -13.84
N GLY A 79 14.60 16.53 -14.11
CA GLY A 79 15.96 16.13 -13.75
C GLY A 79 17.03 16.93 -14.49
N THR A 80 18.20 17.08 -13.87
CA THR A 80 19.39 17.67 -14.53
C THR A 80 19.88 16.73 -15.61
N VAL A 81 20.15 17.29 -16.79
CA VAL A 81 20.82 16.55 -17.87
C VAL A 81 22.33 16.71 -17.66
N ASP A 82 23.02 15.64 -17.27
CA ASP A 82 24.47 15.63 -17.20
C ASP A 82 25.04 15.50 -18.62
N TYR A 83 25.35 16.63 -19.26
CA TYR A 83 26.09 16.63 -20.51
C TYR A 83 27.56 16.30 -20.23
N TYR A 84 27.92 15.03 -20.39
CA TYR A 84 29.33 14.63 -20.41
C TYR A 84 30.03 15.26 -21.63
N ILE A 85 30.71 16.38 -21.44
CA ILE A 85 31.59 16.95 -22.48
C ILE A 85 32.90 16.15 -22.53
N ALA A 86 32.88 15.03 -23.25
CA ALA A 86 34.00 14.11 -23.41
C ALA A 86 35.27 14.68 -24.08
N PHE A 87 35.37 15.99 -24.35
CA PHE A 87 36.37 16.52 -25.29
C PHE A 87 37.23 17.68 -24.77
N THR A 88 37.14 18.09 -23.50
CA THR A 88 37.94 19.24 -23.02
C THR A 88 39.43 18.96 -22.81
N ASN A 89 39.89 17.71 -22.94
CA ASN A 89 41.30 17.36 -22.76
C ASN A 89 42.06 17.05 -24.07
N ALA A 90 41.47 17.30 -25.24
CA ALA A 90 42.07 16.94 -26.52
C ALA A 90 42.79 18.10 -27.27
N LEU A 91 42.96 19.29 -26.68
CA LEU A 91 43.54 20.45 -27.39
C LEU A 91 44.78 21.09 -26.73
N ILE A 92 45.41 20.44 -25.75
CA ILE A 92 46.71 20.89 -25.22
C ILE A 92 47.86 19.99 -25.70
N PHE A 93 48.01 19.86 -27.01
CA PHE A 93 49.28 19.54 -27.65
C PHE A 93 49.38 20.33 -28.96
N GLY A 94 50.29 21.31 -28.98
CA GLY A 94 50.54 22.23 -30.07
C GLY A 94 51.27 23.46 -29.57
#